data_AF-A0A6C0DUV5-F1
#
_entry.id   AF-A0A6C0DUV5-F1
#
_cell.length_a   1.000
_cell.length_b   1.000
_cell.length_c   1.000
_cell.angle_alpha   90.00
_cell.angle_beta   90.00
_cell.angle_gamma   90.00
#
_symmetry.space_group_name_H-M   'P 1'
#
loop_
_entity.id
_entity.type
_entity.pdbx_description
1 polymer ?
#
loop_
_entity_poly.entity_id
_entity_poly.type
_entity_poly.pdbx_seq_one_letter_code
_entity_poly.pdbx_strand_id
1 'polypeptide(L)'
;MYINSVSDVVKLFFSVLSLDTSVLFLNRYLDVGGKSLNKWYDRFGLVAVLSDVTIIMIGFLIANFIYPFIFSSYSLFLFLGLVVAVQAIHDILFYFFVIKPFPKGENQLMDVFKEYAVENGSKIIFGDAGLMLGSAAFMEIYKRLSPINSSALGVFTVYCLTYILYTKRQAM
;
A
#
# COMPACT_ATOMS: atom_id res chain seq x y z
N MET A 1 2.23 2.83 -16.92
CA MET A 1 1.41 2.54 -15.73
C MET A 1 -0.08 2.30 -16.00
N TYR A 2 -0.72 3.02 -16.93
CA TYR A 2 -2.16 2.93 -17.23
C TYR A 2 -2.77 1.51 -17.23
N ILE A 3 -3.89 1.31 -16.53
CA ILE A 3 -4.53 0.01 -16.31
C ILE A 3 -5.64 -0.19 -17.34
N ASN A 4 -5.46 -1.17 -18.24
CA ASN A 4 -6.34 -1.38 -19.40
C ASN A 4 -6.99 -2.76 -19.47
N SER A 5 -6.60 -3.67 -18.58
CA SER A 5 -7.01 -5.06 -18.67
C SER A 5 -7.09 -5.69 -17.28
N VAL A 6 -7.82 -6.80 -17.19
CA VAL A 6 -7.85 -7.62 -15.96
C VAL A 6 -6.44 -8.10 -15.61
N SER A 7 -5.59 -8.40 -16.60
CA SER A 7 -4.19 -8.77 -16.37
C SER A 7 -3.41 -7.64 -15.69
N ASP A 8 -3.67 -6.37 -16.05
CA ASP A 8 -3.03 -5.23 -15.37
C ASP A 8 -3.50 -5.09 -13.92
N VAL A 9 -4.77 -5.40 -13.62
CA VAL A 9 -5.28 -5.39 -12.23
C VAL A 9 -4.61 -6.47 -11.39
N VAL A 10 -4.43 -7.67 -11.94
CA VAL A 10 -3.70 -8.76 -11.27
C VAL A 10 -2.22 -8.41 -11.06
N LYS A 11 -1.58 -7.80 -12.07
CA LYS A 11 -0.20 -7.30 -11.93
C LYS A 11 -0.10 -6.20 -10.88
N LEU A 12 -1.09 -5.30 -10.80
CA LEU A 12 -1.14 -4.28 -9.76
C LEU A 12 -1.21 -4.91 -8.38
N PHE A 13 -2.10 -5.90 -8.18
CA PHE A 13 -2.19 -6.63 -6.91
C PHE A 13 -0.84 -7.19 -6.47
N PHE A 14 -0.16 -7.93 -7.36
CA PHE A 14 1.15 -8.48 -7.02
C PHE A 14 2.24 -7.42 -6.87
N SER A 15 2.16 -6.31 -7.59
CA SER A 15 3.11 -5.20 -7.46
C SER A 15 3.03 -4.54 -6.09
N VAL A 16 1.80 -4.25 -5.65
CA VAL A 16 1.56 -3.69 -4.31
C VAL A 16 1.96 -4.69 -3.24
N LEU A 17 1.60 -5.97 -3.39
CA LEU A 17 2.01 -7.02 -2.46
C LEU A 17 3.53 -7.17 -2.35
N SER A 18 4.25 -7.12 -3.47
CA SER A 18 5.71 -7.20 -3.46
C SER A 18 6.36 -5.99 -2.81
N LEU A 19 5.79 -4.79 -3.00
CA LEU A 19 6.24 -3.61 -2.28
C LEU A 19 6.00 -3.77 -0.78
N ASP A 20 4.78 -4.09 -0.37
CA ASP A 20 4.38 -4.28 1.03
C ASP A 20 5.29 -5.31 1.72
N THR A 21 5.52 -6.45 1.06
CA THR A 21 6.43 -7.50 1.53
C THR A 21 7.87 -6.98 1.66
N SER A 22 8.33 -6.15 0.72
CA SER A 22 9.67 -5.56 0.77
C SER A 22 9.81 -4.54 1.90
N VAL A 23 8.80 -3.69 2.12
CA VAL A 23 8.77 -2.72 3.22
C VAL A 23 8.72 -3.44 4.56
N LEU A 24 7.91 -4.49 4.67
CA LEU A 24 7.85 -5.33 5.86
C LEU A 24 9.19 -6.01 6.12
N PHE A 25 9.85 -6.56 5.10
CA PHE A 25 11.20 -7.10 5.22
C PHE A 25 12.18 -6.05 5.77
N LEU A 26 12.25 -4.87 5.15
CA LEU A 26 13.11 -3.79 5.62
C LEU A 26 12.76 -3.37 7.05
N ASN A 27 11.49 -3.37 7.43
CA ASN A 27 11.06 -3.04 8.78
C ASN A 27 11.45 -4.12 9.81
N ARG A 28 11.37 -5.40 9.47
CA ARG A 28 11.75 -6.50 10.38
C ARG A 28 13.25 -6.58 10.63
N TYR A 29 14.06 -6.29 9.62
CA TYR A 29 15.52 -6.46 9.66
C TYR A 29 16.31 -5.16 9.85
N LEU A 30 15.78 -4.01 9.40
CA LEU A 30 16.49 -2.71 9.41
C LEU A 30 15.71 -1.59 10.14
N ASP A 31 14.54 -1.89 10.72
CA ASP A 31 13.71 -0.97 11.51
C ASP A 31 13.26 0.33 10.81
N VAL A 32 13.12 0.28 9.48
CA VAL A 32 12.84 1.48 8.65
C VAL A 32 11.42 2.07 8.90
N GLY A 33 10.45 1.26 9.34
CA GLY A 33 9.05 1.68 9.53
C GLY A 33 8.64 1.95 10.98
N GLY A 34 9.55 1.79 11.93
CA GLY A 34 9.34 2.07 13.34
C GLY A 34 8.40 1.10 14.07
N LYS A 35 8.07 1.46 15.31
CA LYS A 35 7.32 0.60 16.25
C LYS A 35 5.86 0.41 15.82
N SER A 36 5.22 1.44 15.27
CA SER A 36 3.80 1.38 14.92
C SER A 36 3.54 0.42 13.75
N LEU A 37 4.44 0.37 12.76
CA LEU A 37 4.36 -0.58 11.66
C LEU A 37 4.53 -2.03 12.14
N ASN A 38 5.50 -2.28 13.04
CA ASN A 38 5.62 -3.61 13.65
C ASN A 38 4.36 -4.00 14.45
N LYS A 39 3.80 -3.08 15.24
CA LYS A 39 2.55 -3.30 15.99
C LYS A 39 1.38 -3.66 15.08
N TRP A 40 1.29 -3.02 13.90
CA TRP A 40 0.26 -3.29 12.89
C TRP A 40 0.33 -4.75 12.40
N TYR A 41 1.49 -5.17 11.87
CA TYR A 41 1.65 -6.53 11.35
C TYR A 41 1.68 -7.61 12.45
N ASP A 42 2.24 -7.32 13.62
CA ASP A 42 2.24 -8.27 14.76
C ASP A 42 0.82 -8.54 15.27
N ARG A 43 -0.06 -7.54 15.23
CA ARG A 43 -1.42 -7.66 15.75
C ARG A 43 -2.39 -8.26 14.74
N PHE A 44 -2.25 -7.91 13.46
CA PHE A 44 -3.25 -8.25 12.44
C PHE A 44 -2.76 -9.21 11.35
N GLY A 45 -1.45 -9.47 11.26
CA GLY A 45 -0.88 -10.44 10.34
C GLY A 45 -1.34 -10.21 8.89
N LEU A 46 -1.95 -11.23 8.28
CA LEU A 46 -2.43 -11.15 6.90
C LEU A 46 -3.57 -10.15 6.71
N VAL A 47 -4.35 -9.83 7.75
CA VAL A 47 -5.40 -8.79 7.65
C VAL A 47 -4.76 -7.42 7.46
N ALA A 48 -3.63 -7.17 8.10
CA ALA A 48 -2.82 -5.96 7.91
C ALA A 48 -2.39 -5.84 6.44
N VAL A 49 -1.72 -6.89 5.94
CA VAL A 49 -1.26 -6.97 4.53
C VAL A 49 -2.39 -6.75 3.54
N LEU A 50 -3.54 -7.43 3.72
CA LEU A 50 -4.66 -7.28 2.80
C LEU A 50 -5.26 -5.88 2.86
N SER A 51 -5.32 -5.26 4.04
CA SER A 51 -5.81 -3.88 4.18
C SER A 51 -4.90 -2.92 3.40
N ASP A 52 -3.59 -3.03 3.58
CA ASP A 52 -2.59 -2.16 2.93
C ASP A 52 -2.58 -2.37 1.41
N VAL A 53 -2.62 -3.63 0.95
CA VAL A 53 -2.65 -3.95 -0.48
C VAL A 53 -3.93 -3.43 -1.14
N THR A 54 -5.09 -3.68 -0.53
CA THR A 54 -6.38 -3.32 -1.14
C THR A 54 -6.60 -1.81 -1.16
N ILE A 55 -6.19 -1.07 -0.13
CA ILE A 55 -6.39 0.38 -0.10
C ILE A 55 -5.53 1.11 -1.14
N ILE A 56 -4.28 0.66 -1.32
CA ILE A 56 -3.41 1.17 -2.38
C ILE A 56 -4.02 0.85 -3.76
N MET A 57 -4.49 -0.39 -3.97
CA MET A 57 -5.15 -0.75 -5.22
C MET A 57 -6.37 0.14 -5.51
N ILE A 58 -7.22 0.41 -4.51
CA ILE A 58 -8.36 1.31 -4.65
C ILE A 58 -7.90 2.70 -5.12
N GLY A 59 -6.85 3.26 -4.51
CA GLY A 59 -6.29 4.56 -4.93
C GLY A 59 -5.84 4.57 -6.39
N PHE A 60 -5.16 3.53 -6.85
CA PHE A 60 -4.75 3.38 -8.25
C PHE A 60 -5.95 3.24 -9.20
N LEU A 61 -6.97 2.47 -8.82
CA LEU A 61 -8.16 2.26 -9.65
C LEU A 61 -9.00 3.54 -9.76
N ILE A 62 -9.15 4.29 -8.67
CA ILE A 62 -9.80 5.60 -8.69
C ILE A 62 -9.02 6.56 -9.59
N ALA A 63 -7.70 6.66 -9.42
CA ALA A 63 -6.87 7.51 -10.27
C ALA A 63 -7.00 7.13 -11.75
N ASN A 64 -7.00 5.83 -12.08
CA ASN A 64 -7.19 5.33 -13.45
C ASN A 64 -8.57 5.68 -14.01
N PHE A 65 -9.61 5.59 -13.20
CA PHE A 65 -10.97 5.96 -13.60
C PHE A 65 -11.10 7.47 -13.87
N ILE A 66 -10.57 8.33 -13.00
CA ILE A 66 -10.74 9.79 -13.13
C ILE A 66 -9.77 10.43 -14.14
N TYR A 67 -8.62 9.79 -14.43
CA TYR A 67 -7.58 10.31 -15.32
C TYR A 67 -8.10 10.87 -16.66
N PRO A 68 -8.89 10.13 -17.47
CA PRO A 68 -9.37 10.61 -18.77
C PRO A 68 -10.35 11.79 -18.68
N PHE A 69 -10.94 12.04 -17.51
CA PHE A 69 -11.82 13.19 -17.29
C PHE A 69 -11.04 14.49 -16.98
N ILE A 70 -9.77 14.36 -16.58
CA ILE A 70 -8.92 15.50 -16.18
C ILE A 70 -7.88 15.80 -17.26
N PHE A 71 -7.32 14.76 -17.91
CA PHE A 71 -6.24 14.89 -18.86
C PHE A 71 -6.61 14.28 -20.22
N SER A 72 -6.36 15.04 -21.30
CA SER A 72 -6.69 14.62 -22.67
C SER A 72 -5.69 13.61 -23.27
N SER A 73 -4.50 13.48 -22.68
CA SER A 73 -3.43 12.59 -23.15
C SER A 73 -2.69 11.97 -21.97
N TYR A 74 -2.28 10.71 -22.11
CA TYR A 74 -1.53 10.02 -21.07
C TYR A 74 -0.12 10.58 -20.87
N SER A 75 0.22 10.84 -19.61
CA SER A 75 1.54 11.19 -19.12
C SER A 75 1.78 10.47 -17.80
N LEU A 76 2.91 9.77 -17.69
CA LEU A 76 3.28 9.02 -16.48
C LEU A 76 3.35 9.93 -15.26
N PHE A 77 3.99 11.10 -15.38
CA PHE A 77 4.14 12.04 -14.26
C PHE A 77 2.80 12.59 -13.78
N LEU A 78 1.90 12.91 -14.71
CA LEU A 78 0.54 13.36 -14.35
C LEU A 78 -0.24 12.24 -13.68
N PHE A 79 -0.08 10.99 -14.13
CA PHE A 79 -0.75 9.85 -13.51
C PHE A 79 -0.23 9.61 -12.09
N LEU A 80 1.09 9.64 -11.88
CA LEU A 80 1.70 9.51 -10.57
C LEU A 80 1.26 10.61 -9.61
N GLY A 81 1.27 11.86 -10.08
CA GLY A 81 0.77 13.00 -9.30
C GLY A 81 -0.70 12.83 -8.91
N LEU A 82 -1.53 12.33 -9.85
CA LEU A 82 -2.95 12.06 -9.58
C LEU A 82 -3.15 10.93 -8.57
N VAL A 83 -2.38 9.85 -8.64
CA VAL A 83 -2.44 8.75 -7.68
C VAL A 83 -2.11 9.23 -6.26
N VAL A 84 -1.06 10.04 -6.11
CA VAL A 84 -0.69 10.63 -4.80
C VAL A 84 -1.77 11.61 -4.32
N ALA A 85 -2.33 12.43 -5.21
CA ALA A 85 -3.41 13.34 -4.86
C ALA A 85 -4.67 12.58 -4.38
N VAL A 86 -5.05 11.50 -5.07
CA VAL A 86 -6.16 10.63 -4.68
C VAL A 86 -5.93 10.02 -3.30
N GLN A 87 -4.73 9.48 -3.05
CA GLN A 87 -4.36 8.93 -1.74
C GLN A 87 -4.43 10.00 -0.64
N ALA A 88 -3.83 11.17 -0.83
CA ALA A 88 -3.85 12.22 0.18
C ALA A 88 -5.28 12.70 0.50
N ILE A 89 -6.14 12.86 -0.52
CA ILE A 89 -7.55 13.20 -0.32
C ILE A 89 -8.26 12.09 0.44
N HIS A 90 -8.06 10.83 0.04
CA HIS A 90 -8.65 9.68 0.70
C HIS A 90 -8.29 9.66 2.19
N ASP A 91 -7.01 9.80 2.54
CA ASP A 91 -6.56 9.66 3.94
C ASP A 91 -7.07 10.80 4.82
N ILE A 92 -7.11 12.02 4.29
CA ILE A 92 -7.71 13.16 4.99
C ILE A 92 -9.19 12.91 5.26
N LEU A 93 -9.95 12.50 4.24
CA LEU A 93 -11.38 12.23 4.38
C LEU A 93 -11.62 11.04 5.34
N PHE A 94 -10.87 9.95 5.17
CA PHE A 94 -10.98 8.77 6.01
C PHE A 94 -10.65 9.08 7.47
N TYR A 95 -9.63 9.89 7.73
CA TYR A 95 -9.31 10.32 9.08
C TYR A 95 -10.43 11.14 9.72
N PHE A 96 -10.89 12.21 9.05
CA PHE A 96 -11.86 13.13 9.66
C PHE A 96 -13.28 12.56 9.74
N PHE A 97 -13.71 11.79 8.75
CA PHE A 97 -15.08 11.30 8.68
C PHE A 97 -15.26 9.87 9.19
N VAL A 98 -14.20 9.06 9.22
CA VAL A 98 -14.28 7.66 9.68
C VAL A 98 -13.48 7.44 10.95
N ILE A 99 -12.16 7.61 10.94
CA ILE A 99 -11.29 7.23 12.08
C ILE A 99 -11.59 8.06 13.33
N LYS A 100 -11.59 9.39 13.20
CA LYS A 100 -11.72 10.33 14.33
C LYS A 100 -13.06 10.21 15.08
N PRO A 101 -14.24 10.14 14.42
CA PRO A 101 -15.52 10.02 15.12
C PRO A 101 -15.85 8.60 15.58
N PHE A 102 -15.15 7.55 15.08
CA PHE A 102 -15.46 6.18 15.46
C PHE A 102 -15.27 5.97 16.98
N PRO A 103 -16.16 5.26 17.70
CA PRO A 103 -15.96 4.99 19.12
C PRO A 103 -14.70 4.14 19.38
N LYS A 104 -14.00 4.37 20.50
CA LYS A 104 -12.85 3.53 20.88
C LYS A 104 -13.32 2.21 21.47
N GLY A 105 -12.62 1.11 21.21
CA GLY A 105 -12.91 -0.23 21.75
C GLY A 105 -13.89 -1.06 20.91
N GLU A 106 -14.55 -0.47 19.93
CA GLU A 106 -15.52 -1.15 19.05
C GLU A 106 -14.85 -1.86 17.86
N ASN A 107 -13.68 -1.39 17.43
CA ASN A 107 -12.94 -2.00 16.33
C ASN A 107 -11.43 -1.87 16.52
N GLN A 108 -10.74 -3.00 16.55
CA GLN A 108 -9.31 -3.04 16.86
C GLN A 108 -8.43 -2.35 15.81
N LEU A 109 -8.76 -2.44 14.51
CA LEU A 109 -8.02 -1.75 13.46
C LEU A 109 -8.18 -0.24 13.63
N MET A 110 -9.42 0.20 13.89
CA MET A 110 -9.74 1.61 14.04
C MET A 110 -9.08 2.23 15.26
N ASP A 111 -8.94 1.46 16.35
CA ASP A 111 -8.19 1.87 17.52
C ASP A 111 -6.69 2.04 17.22
N VAL A 112 -6.09 1.14 16.43
CA VAL A 112 -4.69 1.28 16.00
C VAL A 112 -4.50 2.48 15.08
N PHE A 113 -5.41 2.75 14.15
CA PHE A 113 -5.33 3.96 13.30
C PHE A 113 -5.40 5.25 14.12
N LYS A 114 -6.21 5.31 15.19
CA LYS A 114 -6.24 6.47 16.08
C LYS A 114 -4.91 6.67 16.82
N GLU A 115 -4.31 5.59 17.32
CA GLU A 115 -2.98 5.65 17.96
C GLU A 115 -1.93 6.12 16.96
N TYR A 116 -1.93 5.54 15.75
CA TYR A 116 -0.99 5.88 14.69
C TYR A 116 -1.07 7.35 14.28
N ALA A 117 -2.30 7.90 14.16
CA ALA A 117 -2.53 9.30 13.85
C ALA A 117 -1.98 10.26 14.92
N VAL A 118 -2.03 9.88 16.20
CA VAL A 118 -1.44 10.67 17.30
C VAL A 118 0.08 10.62 17.26
N GLU A 119 0.67 9.46 16.95
CA GLU A 119 2.12 9.27 16.94
C GLU A 119 2.82 9.95 15.74
N ASN A 120 2.22 9.89 14.55
CA ASN A 120 2.89 10.26 13.31
C ASN A 120 2.32 11.52 12.64
N GLY A 121 1.09 11.91 12.98
CA GLY A 121 0.45 13.14 12.47
C GLY A 121 0.51 13.24 10.94
N SER A 122 0.98 14.36 10.41
CA SER A 122 1.08 14.60 8.97
C SER A 122 2.14 13.77 8.25
N LYS A 123 3.07 13.12 8.97
CA LYS A 123 4.12 12.28 8.35
C LYS A 123 3.55 11.04 7.65
N ILE A 124 2.36 10.61 8.06
CA ILE A 124 1.64 9.47 7.49
C ILE A 124 1.42 9.68 5.99
N ILE A 125 0.92 10.85 5.62
CA ILE A 125 0.59 11.19 4.21
C ILE A 125 1.83 11.05 3.31
N PHE A 126 3.01 11.43 3.80
CA PHE A 126 4.26 11.30 3.04
C PHE A 126 4.74 9.85 2.93
N GLY A 127 4.58 9.06 4.01
CA GLY A 127 4.87 7.62 3.99
C GLY A 127 4.01 6.89 2.97
N ASP A 128 2.70 7.17 2.99
CA ASP A 128 1.72 6.54 2.10
C ASP A 128 1.94 6.96 0.64
N ALA A 129 2.28 8.23 0.37
CA ALA A 129 2.71 8.65 -0.96
C ALA A 129 3.93 7.85 -1.46
N GLY A 130 4.87 7.54 -0.57
CA GLY A 130 6.00 6.65 -0.85
C GLY A 130 5.55 5.24 -1.23
N LEU A 131 4.55 4.68 -0.55
CA LEU A 131 3.96 3.37 -0.88
C LEU A 131 3.23 3.40 -2.23
N MET A 132 2.51 4.47 -2.55
CA MET A 132 1.87 4.65 -3.85
C MET A 132 2.91 4.66 -4.99
N LEU A 133 3.97 5.46 -4.84
CA LEU A 133 5.03 5.58 -5.84
C LEU A 133 5.92 4.33 -5.92
N GLY A 134 6.17 3.65 -4.80
CA GLY A 134 6.84 2.35 -4.79
C GLY A 134 6.02 1.31 -5.54
N SER A 135 4.71 1.29 -5.35
CA SER A 135 3.81 0.33 -6.00
C SER A 135 3.78 0.57 -7.51
N ALA A 136 3.85 1.85 -7.91
CA ALA A 136 4.00 2.25 -9.29
C ALA A 136 5.28 1.70 -9.94
N ALA A 137 6.41 1.81 -9.23
CA ALA A 137 7.68 1.29 -9.72
C ALA A 137 7.66 -0.24 -9.87
N PHE A 138 7.12 -0.96 -8.88
CA PHE A 138 6.91 -2.41 -8.99
C PHE A 138 5.99 -2.76 -10.16
N MET A 139 4.93 -1.99 -10.39
CA MET A 139 4.02 -2.21 -11.52
C MET A 139 4.73 -2.11 -12.88
N GLU A 140 5.67 -1.19 -13.04
CA GLU A 140 6.49 -1.11 -14.25
C GLU A 140 7.42 -2.33 -14.43
N ILE A 141 7.90 -2.92 -13.33
CA ILE A 141 8.67 -4.18 -13.37
C ILE A 141 7.74 -5.33 -13.82
N TYR A 142 6.59 -5.49 -13.16
CA TYR A 142 5.62 -6.55 -13.48
C TYR A 142 5.09 -6.47 -14.92
N LYS A 143 4.95 -5.26 -15.47
CA LYS A 143 4.53 -5.07 -16.87
C LYS A 143 5.57 -5.49 -17.90
N ARG A 144 6.85 -5.45 -17.56
CA ARG A 144 7.96 -5.89 -18.44
C ARG A 144 8.15 -7.41 -18.45
N LEU A 145 7.59 -8.11 -17.47
CA LEU A 145 7.65 -9.55 -17.38
C LEU A 145 6.57 -10.21 -18.27
N SER A 146 6.89 -11.38 -18.80
CA SER A 146 5.89 -12.25 -19.42
C SER A 146 4.82 -12.64 -18.39
N PRO A 147 3.59 -13.00 -18.81
CA PRO A 147 2.54 -13.40 -17.88
C PRO A 147 3.00 -14.47 -16.88
N ILE A 148 3.68 -15.52 -17.37
CA ILE A 148 4.20 -16.60 -16.51
C ILE A 148 5.25 -16.10 -15.52
N ASN A 149 6.19 -15.24 -15.93
CA ASN A 149 7.23 -14.72 -15.05
C ASN A 149 6.65 -13.76 -14.01
N SER A 150 5.66 -12.93 -14.40
CA SER A 150 4.97 -12.03 -13.47
C SER A 150 4.19 -12.82 -12.40
N SER A 151 3.50 -13.88 -12.80
CA SER A 151 2.80 -14.77 -11.86
C SER A 151 3.78 -15.53 -10.97
N ALA A 152 4.89 -16.04 -11.52
CA ALA A 152 5.91 -16.72 -10.74
C ALA A 152 6.52 -15.82 -9.67
N LEU A 153 6.83 -14.56 -10.01
CA LEU A 153 7.32 -13.57 -9.04
C LEU A 153 6.27 -13.24 -7.97
N GLY A 154 4.99 -13.13 -8.36
CA GLY A 154 3.88 -12.93 -7.43
C GLY A 154 3.73 -14.09 -6.43
N VAL A 155 3.75 -15.34 -6.91
CA VAL A 155 3.70 -16.54 -6.06
C VAL A 155 4.91 -16.62 -5.14
N PHE A 156 6.10 -16.34 -5.65
CA PHE A 156 7.32 -16.28 -4.84
C PHE A 156 7.21 -15.22 -3.73
N THR A 157 6.68 -14.04 -4.05
CA THR A 157 6.42 -12.98 -3.07
C THR A 157 5.46 -13.44 -1.98
N VAL A 158 4.33 -14.06 -2.34
CA VAL A 158 3.36 -14.61 -1.37
C VAL A 158 4.05 -15.62 -0.45
N TYR A 159 4.88 -16.51 -1.01
CA TYR A 159 5.62 -17.48 -0.22
C TYR A 159 6.58 -16.79 0.77
N CYS A 160 7.40 -15.85 0.30
CA CYS A 160 8.32 -15.09 1.17
C CYS A 160 7.59 -14.31 2.27
N LEU A 161 6.47 -13.68 1.94
CA LEU A 161 5.65 -12.94 2.89
C LEU A 161 5.29 -13.79 4.11
N THR A 162 4.93 -15.07 3.91
CA THR A 162 4.54 -15.94 5.03
C THR A 162 5.65 -16.09 6.08
N TYR A 163 6.92 -16.09 5.69
CA TYR A 163 8.03 -16.19 6.63
C TYR A 163 8.37 -14.83 7.24
N ILE A 164 8.39 -13.78 6.41
CA ILE A 164 8.75 -12.42 6.83
C ILE A 164 7.73 -11.89 7.84
N LEU A 165 6.44 -12.14 7.61
CA LEU A 165 5.36 -11.66 8.46
C LEU A 165 5.50 -12.11 9.92
N TYR A 166 5.91 -13.36 10.14
CA TYR A 166 6.12 -13.94 11.46
C TYR A 166 7.57 -13.87 11.95
N THR A 167 8.45 -13.16 11.23
CA THR A 167 9.81 -12.89 11.70
C THR A 167 9.76 -11.83 12.79
N LYS A 168 10.30 -12.18 13.97
CA LYS A 168 10.44 -11.21 15.07
C LYS A 168 11.44 -10.12 14.67
N ARG A 169 11.13 -8.88 15.06
CA ARG A 169 12.05 -7.74 14.91
C ARG A 169 13.42 -8.11 15.49
N GLN A 170 14.45 -8.03 14.65
CA GLN A 170 15.82 -8.07 15.12
C GLN A 170 16.15 -6.67 15.63
N ALA A 171 16.09 -6.47 16.95
CA ALA A 171 16.62 -5.25 17.54
C ALA A 171 18.15 -5.29 17.36
N MET A 172 18.67 -4.41 16.49
CA MET A 172 20.08 -4.01 16.53
C MET A 172 20.26 -2.95 17.62
#